data_AF-A0A194QCA3-F1
#
_entry.id   AF-A0A194QCA3-F1
#
_cell.length_a   1.000
_cell.length_b   1.000
_cell.length_c   1.000
_cell.angle_alpha   90.00
_cell.angle_beta   90.00
_cell.angle_gamma   90.00
#
_symmetry.space_group_name_H-M   'P 1'
#
loop_
_entity.id
_entity.type
_entity.pdbx_description
1 polymer ?
#
loop_
_entity_poly.entity_id
_entity_poly.type
_entity_poly.pdbx_seq_one_letter_code
_entity_poly.pdbx_strand_id
1 'polypeptide(L)'
;MDGEANSLETIINNNLNGYDLEQYNRIYYGRRNHLNVPIKESSKDKSEEFDFDIIAYSFPAKNEQIRPARIVKIGVIQHSIVVPTDQPISLQKAAIFDKVKVIIETAGDEGVNILCLQELWNMPMFVATREKQPWCEFAESAEDGPTTRFISELAAKYSMVIVSPILERDENHSDILWNTAVVISDNGNVIGKHRKNHVPRVGDFNESTYYMEGNTGHPVFATRYGKIAVNICFGRHHVLNWMMFGHNGAEIVFNPSATVGGDTGSEYMWNIEARNAAITNSYFTAAINRVGNERFNSEFTSGDGMPAHHDFGPFYGSSYICAPDGVRCPGLSRTRDGLLIGVLDLNLNRQVRDRTCYQMTQRLELYVNSLSKVLDIDYKPQVVYEKRK
;
A
#
# COMPACT_ATOMS: atom_id res chain seq x y z
N MET A 1 25.62 -2.86 7.45
CA MET A 1 25.16 -2.04 6.31
C MET A 1 25.36 -0.58 6.69
N ASP A 2 26.61 -0.12 6.63
CA ASP A 2 26.94 1.30 6.84
C ASP A 2 27.14 1.91 5.45
N GLY A 3 26.10 2.52 4.86
CA GLY A 3 26.26 3.19 3.57
C GLY A 3 24.98 3.46 2.76
N GLU A 4 23.86 2.80 3.05
CA GLU A 4 22.60 3.15 2.38
C GLU A 4 21.92 4.34 3.08
N ALA A 5 21.49 5.33 2.30
CA ALA A 5 20.75 6.45 2.86
C ALA A 5 19.42 5.98 3.48
N ASN A 6 19.13 6.50 4.66
CA ASN A 6 17.90 6.20 5.41
C ASN A 6 16.64 6.70 4.70
N SER A 7 16.72 7.70 3.83
CA SER A 7 15.63 8.15 2.95
C SER A 7 16.16 9.01 1.79
N LEU A 8 15.40 9.12 0.70
CA LEU A 8 15.70 10.05 -0.40
C LEU A 8 15.65 11.50 0.11
N GLU A 9 14.71 11.78 1.00
CA GLU A 9 14.45 13.05 1.63
C GLU A 9 15.67 13.55 2.41
N THR A 10 16.33 12.68 3.16
CA THR A 10 17.57 13.00 3.87
C THR A 10 18.69 13.37 2.90
N ILE A 11 18.84 12.61 1.79
CA ILE A 11 19.85 12.93 0.77
C ILE A 11 19.57 14.32 0.19
N ILE A 12 18.33 14.60 -0.20
CA ILE A 12 17.96 15.86 -0.83
C ILE A 12 18.15 17.03 0.12
N ASN A 13 17.65 16.94 1.36
CA ASN A 13 17.72 18.03 2.34
C ASN A 13 19.16 18.34 2.78
N ASN A 14 20.05 17.35 2.76
CA ASN A 14 21.47 17.56 3.10
C ASN A 14 22.26 18.23 1.96
N ASN A 15 21.78 18.14 0.71
CA ASN A 15 22.54 18.56 -0.47
C ASN A 15 21.92 19.74 -1.23
N LEU A 16 20.62 19.98 -1.10
CA LEU A 16 19.90 21.10 -1.73
C LEU A 16 19.40 22.08 -0.66
N ASN A 17 19.42 23.37 -0.98
CA ASN A 17 18.86 24.42 -0.15
C ASN A 17 18.33 25.59 -1.00
N GLY A 18 17.64 26.54 -0.37
CA GLY A 18 17.15 27.76 -1.01
C GLY A 18 16.31 27.47 -2.26
N TYR A 19 16.69 28.12 -3.37
CA TYR A 19 15.97 28.04 -4.65
C TYR A 19 15.96 26.62 -5.24
N ASP A 20 17.08 25.89 -5.16
CA ASP A 20 17.20 24.56 -5.79
C ASP A 20 16.33 23.53 -5.08
N LEU A 21 16.28 23.57 -3.75
CA LEU A 21 15.36 22.73 -2.97
C LEU A 21 13.90 23.07 -3.27
N GLU A 22 13.58 24.36 -3.41
CA GLU A 22 12.23 24.79 -3.78
C GLU A 22 11.82 24.27 -5.16
N GLN A 23 12.72 24.33 -6.15
CA GLN A 23 12.46 23.80 -7.49
C GLN A 23 12.37 22.28 -7.50
N TYR A 24 13.27 21.58 -6.79
CA TYR A 24 13.16 20.14 -6.61
C TYR A 24 11.80 19.78 -6.03
N ASN A 25 11.37 20.46 -4.97
CA ASN A 25 10.09 20.19 -4.34
C ASN A 25 8.91 20.45 -5.28
N ARG A 26 8.92 21.57 -6.02
CA ARG A 26 7.88 21.90 -6.99
C ARG A 26 7.77 20.85 -8.09
N ILE A 27 8.90 20.37 -8.62
CA ILE A 27 8.93 19.43 -9.76
C ILE A 27 8.67 17.99 -9.28
N TYR A 28 9.40 17.56 -8.26
CA TYR A 28 9.36 16.20 -7.75
C TYR A 28 8.12 15.94 -6.90
N TYR A 29 7.81 16.76 -5.89
CA TYR A 29 6.64 16.52 -5.02
C TYR A 29 5.37 17.23 -5.51
N GLY A 30 5.46 18.11 -6.51
CA GLY A 30 4.33 18.88 -7.03
C GLY A 30 3.99 20.14 -6.22
N ARG A 31 4.79 20.46 -5.19
CA ARG A 31 4.58 21.64 -4.33
C ARG A 31 5.88 22.07 -3.66
N ARG A 32 6.01 23.36 -3.36
CA ARG A 32 7.24 23.95 -2.79
C ARG A 32 7.45 23.63 -1.31
N ASN A 33 6.37 23.63 -0.54
CA ASN A 33 6.32 23.26 0.88
C ASN A 33 5.44 22.01 1.03
N HIS A 34 5.83 21.08 1.89
CA HIS A 34 5.11 19.83 2.15
C HIS A 34 3.86 20.01 3.04
N LEU A 35 3.60 21.20 3.59
CA LEU A 35 2.44 21.48 4.44
C LEU A 35 2.34 20.49 5.62
N ASN A 36 3.42 20.43 6.41
CA ASN A 36 3.51 19.60 7.61
C ASN A 36 2.35 19.89 8.56
N VAL A 37 1.81 18.84 9.18
CA VAL A 37 0.79 18.94 10.21
C VAL A 37 1.47 18.67 11.57
N PRO A 38 1.22 19.49 12.60
CA PRO A 38 1.77 19.23 13.93
C PRO A 38 1.28 17.88 14.48
N ILE A 39 2.22 17.13 15.07
CA ILE A 39 1.97 15.90 15.83
C ILE A 39 1.83 16.24 17.31
N LYS A 40 0.93 15.59 18.05
CA LYS A 40 0.78 15.79 19.50
C LYS A 40 2.06 15.36 20.23
N GLU A 41 2.41 16.07 21.29
CA GLU A 41 3.63 15.75 22.06
C GLU A 41 3.61 14.32 22.60
N SER A 42 2.47 13.87 23.14
CA SER A 42 2.28 12.49 23.61
C SER A 42 2.55 11.42 22.53
N SER A 43 2.30 11.76 21.26
CA SER A 43 2.53 10.85 20.13
C SER A 43 3.99 10.84 19.72
N LYS A 44 4.71 11.96 19.88
CA LYS A 44 6.16 12.03 19.71
C LYS A 44 6.87 11.26 20.82
N ASP A 45 6.46 11.44 22.07
CA ASP A 45 7.00 10.71 23.21
C ASP A 45 6.89 9.20 22.99
N LYS A 46 5.73 8.70 22.54
CA LYS A 46 5.54 7.30 22.16
C LYS A 46 6.41 6.87 20.98
N SER A 47 6.55 7.73 19.97
CA SER A 47 7.40 7.48 18.79
C SER A 47 8.86 7.34 19.17
N GLU A 48 9.35 8.14 20.12
CA GLU A 48 10.70 8.04 20.68
C GLU A 48 10.86 6.81 21.58
N GLU A 49 9.90 6.55 22.47
CA GLU A 49 9.92 5.41 23.41
C GLU A 49 9.93 4.05 22.68
N PHE A 50 9.12 3.92 21.61
CA PHE A 50 8.94 2.67 20.87
C PHE A 50 9.66 2.64 19.51
N ASP A 51 10.55 3.62 19.26
CA ASP A 51 11.46 3.69 18.11
C ASP A 51 10.79 3.53 16.73
N PHE A 52 9.80 4.36 16.43
CA PHE A 52 9.18 4.45 15.10
C PHE A 52 9.07 5.89 14.63
N ASP A 53 9.14 6.15 13.33
CA ASP A 53 8.97 7.51 12.79
C ASP A 53 7.50 7.93 12.79
N ILE A 54 7.21 9.21 13.09
CA ILE A 54 5.86 9.78 12.91
C ILE A 54 5.92 11.09 12.13
N ILE A 55 5.22 11.13 11.00
CA ILE A 55 5.15 12.33 10.13
C ILE A 55 3.72 12.58 9.66
N ALA A 56 3.36 13.85 9.47
CA ALA A 56 2.02 14.21 8.99
C ALA A 56 2.04 15.36 7.99
N TYR A 57 1.18 15.26 6.97
CA TYR A 57 1.05 16.26 5.91
C TYR A 57 -0.41 16.53 5.57
N SER A 58 -0.69 17.74 5.09
CA SER A 58 -2.03 18.13 4.62
C SER A 58 -2.13 18.21 3.09
N PHE A 59 -3.32 17.93 2.59
CA PHE A 59 -3.71 17.97 1.18
C PHE A 59 -5.06 18.69 1.04
N PRO A 60 -5.05 20.04 1.01
CA PRO A 60 -6.28 20.84 0.99
C PRO A 60 -6.93 20.84 -0.40
N ALA A 61 -8.25 21.09 -0.43
CA ALA A 61 -8.98 21.43 -1.65
C ALA A 61 -9.36 22.92 -1.63
N LYS A 62 -9.84 23.44 -2.77
CA LYS A 62 -10.47 24.77 -2.79
C LYS A 62 -11.84 24.71 -2.10
N ASN A 63 -12.25 25.80 -1.47
CA ASN A 63 -13.61 25.89 -0.91
C ASN A 63 -14.66 25.80 -2.03
N GLU A 64 -15.69 24.97 -1.82
CA GLU A 64 -16.85 24.88 -2.70
C GLU A 64 -18.01 25.71 -2.14
N GLN A 65 -18.79 26.34 -3.01
CA GLN A 65 -19.92 27.18 -2.59
C GLN A 65 -21.10 26.37 -2.05
N ILE A 66 -21.29 25.15 -2.55
CA ILE A 66 -22.48 24.31 -2.26
C ILE A 66 -22.16 23.05 -1.47
N ARG A 67 -20.88 22.83 -1.11
CA ARG A 67 -20.46 21.64 -0.35
C ARG A 67 -19.48 22.02 0.74
N PRO A 68 -19.65 21.49 1.96
CA PRO A 68 -18.64 21.62 2.99
C PRO A 68 -17.37 20.85 2.60
N ALA A 69 -16.24 21.26 3.17
CA ALA A 69 -14.99 20.51 3.09
C ALA A 69 -15.19 19.09 3.65
N ARG A 70 -14.60 18.08 3.01
CA ARG A 70 -14.67 16.67 3.45
C ARG A 70 -13.31 16.24 3.94
N ILE A 71 -12.96 16.73 5.15
CA ILE A 71 -11.67 16.47 5.75
C ILE A 71 -11.64 15.07 6.38
N VAL A 72 -10.64 14.29 5.99
CA VAL A 72 -10.41 12.91 6.45
C VAL A 72 -8.94 12.77 6.79
N LYS A 73 -8.65 12.25 7.99
CA LYS A 73 -7.29 11.91 8.39
C LYS A 73 -7.05 10.43 8.12
N ILE A 74 -6.13 10.11 7.22
CA ILE A 74 -5.68 8.72 7.00
C ILE A 74 -4.33 8.48 7.65
N GLY A 75 -4.08 7.23 8.02
CA GLY A 75 -2.78 6.74 8.48
C GLY A 75 -2.32 5.55 7.65
N VAL A 76 -1.02 5.43 7.44
CA VAL A 76 -0.39 4.21 6.93
C VAL A 76 0.76 3.81 7.83
N ILE A 77 0.90 2.51 8.07
CA ILE A 77 1.95 1.95 8.92
C ILE A 77 2.85 1.05 8.08
N GLN A 78 4.16 1.32 8.14
CA GLN A 78 5.21 0.39 7.72
C GLN A 78 5.93 -0.14 8.95
N HIS A 79 6.29 -1.42 8.93
CA HIS A 79 7.06 -2.04 10.01
C HIS A 79 7.83 -3.27 9.53
N SER A 80 8.85 -3.61 10.30
CA SER A 80 9.63 -4.85 10.18
C SER A 80 8.97 -6.00 10.95
N ILE A 81 9.45 -7.24 10.78
CA ILE A 81 9.17 -8.30 11.76
C ILE A 81 9.91 -8.04 13.08
N VAL A 82 9.64 -8.82 14.12
CA VAL A 82 10.17 -8.55 15.48
C VAL A 82 11.16 -9.61 15.94
N VAL A 83 10.71 -10.87 16.02
CA VAL A 83 11.56 -11.99 16.44
C VAL A 83 12.03 -12.78 15.21
N PRO A 84 13.12 -13.58 15.33
CA PRO A 84 13.62 -14.38 14.22
C PRO A 84 12.57 -15.33 13.62
N THR A 85 12.68 -15.62 12.33
CA THR A 85 11.70 -16.43 11.61
C THR A 85 11.71 -17.92 12.00
N ASP A 86 12.70 -18.35 12.79
CA ASP A 86 12.83 -19.69 13.34
C ASP A 86 12.02 -19.92 14.63
N GLN A 87 11.49 -18.84 15.21
CA GLN A 87 10.68 -18.91 16.41
C GLN A 87 9.28 -19.47 16.11
N PRO A 88 8.55 -20.00 17.11
CA PRO A 88 7.17 -20.45 16.91
C PRO A 88 6.29 -19.36 16.27
N ILE A 89 5.43 -19.73 15.32
CA ILE A 89 4.53 -18.82 14.59
C ILE A 89 3.70 -17.96 15.53
N SER A 90 3.22 -18.54 16.63
CA SER A 90 2.45 -17.82 17.66
C SER A 90 3.26 -16.70 18.32
N LEU A 91 4.55 -16.93 18.61
CA LEU A 91 5.45 -15.93 19.17
C LEU A 91 5.77 -14.83 18.15
N GLN A 92 6.02 -15.21 16.89
CA GLN A 92 6.23 -14.24 15.80
C GLN A 92 5.04 -13.29 15.65
N LYS A 93 3.83 -13.87 15.59
CA LYS A 93 2.58 -13.12 15.42
C LYS A 93 2.28 -12.23 16.63
N ALA A 94 2.43 -12.74 17.85
CA ALA A 94 2.23 -11.96 19.07
C ALA A 94 3.19 -10.77 19.16
N ALA A 95 4.48 -10.97 18.86
CA ALA A 95 5.47 -9.90 18.88
C ALA A 95 5.15 -8.79 17.85
N ILE A 96 4.68 -9.17 16.66
CA ILE A 96 4.21 -8.20 15.66
C ILE A 96 2.97 -7.47 16.14
N PHE A 97 1.99 -8.17 16.75
CA PHE A 97 0.79 -7.53 17.30
C PHE A 97 1.15 -6.50 18.37
N ASP A 98 2.03 -6.84 19.33
CA ASP A 98 2.42 -5.93 20.41
C ASP A 98 3.07 -4.65 19.87
N LYS A 99 3.98 -4.79 18.90
CA LYS A 99 4.63 -3.65 18.25
C LYS A 99 3.63 -2.78 17.48
N VAL A 100 2.85 -3.40 16.59
CA VAL A 100 1.94 -2.66 15.70
C VAL A 100 0.77 -2.06 16.49
N LYS A 101 0.36 -2.67 17.61
CA LYS A 101 -0.65 -2.11 18.53
C LYS A 101 -0.28 -0.70 18.95
N VAL A 102 0.95 -0.48 19.40
CA VAL A 102 1.40 0.84 19.89
C VAL A 102 1.28 1.90 18.78
N ILE A 103 1.63 1.53 17.55
CA ILE A 103 1.55 2.43 16.40
C ILE A 103 0.08 2.70 16.01
N ILE A 104 -0.79 1.68 16.03
CA ILE A 104 -2.25 1.84 15.82
C ILE A 104 -2.85 2.76 16.90
N GLU A 105 -2.50 2.55 18.17
CA GLU A 105 -2.98 3.36 19.28
C GLU A 105 -2.51 4.82 19.14
N THR A 106 -1.28 5.04 18.69
CA THR A 106 -0.76 6.39 18.39
C THR A 106 -1.53 7.04 17.24
N ALA A 107 -1.86 6.29 16.18
CA ALA A 107 -2.71 6.78 15.10
C ALA A 107 -4.12 7.15 15.59
N GLY A 108 -4.69 6.32 16.46
CA GLY A 108 -5.97 6.58 17.12
C GLY A 108 -5.94 7.83 18.01
N ASP A 109 -4.88 8.02 18.78
CA ASP A 109 -4.66 9.21 19.60
C ASP A 109 -4.50 10.47 18.73
N GLU A 110 -3.91 10.36 17.54
CA GLU A 110 -3.87 11.44 16.54
C GLU A 110 -5.22 11.69 15.86
N GLY A 111 -6.24 10.87 16.10
CA GLY A 111 -7.57 11.00 15.50
C GLY A 111 -7.59 10.60 14.02
N VAL A 112 -6.77 9.63 13.63
CA VAL A 112 -6.85 8.99 12.31
C VAL A 112 -8.24 8.34 12.14
N ASN A 113 -8.86 8.58 10.99
CA ASN A 113 -10.18 8.04 10.65
C ASN A 113 -10.10 6.72 9.88
N ILE A 114 -9.08 6.58 9.03
CA ILE A 114 -8.84 5.37 8.23
C ILE A 114 -7.36 5.00 8.30
N LEU A 115 -7.05 3.80 8.77
CA LEU A 115 -5.70 3.28 8.89
C LEU A 115 -5.51 2.09 7.94
N CYS A 116 -4.36 2.00 7.29
CA CYS A 116 -4.00 0.82 6.50
C CYS A 116 -2.64 0.28 6.93
N LEU A 117 -2.58 -1.03 7.09
CA LEU A 117 -1.36 -1.79 7.36
C LEU A 117 -0.71 -2.24 6.04
N GLN A 118 0.56 -2.63 6.08
CA GLN A 118 1.28 -3.17 4.93
C GLN A 118 0.78 -4.57 4.53
N GLU A 119 1.29 -5.10 3.41
CA GLU A 119 0.91 -6.44 2.93
C GLU A 119 1.38 -7.54 3.88
N LEU A 120 0.47 -8.48 4.17
CA LEU A 120 0.72 -9.66 5.02
C LEU A 120 1.42 -9.25 6.33
N TRP A 121 0.89 -8.21 6.98
CA TRP A 121 1.58 -7.49 8.06
C TRP A 121 1.89 -8.37 9.27
N ASN A 122 1.05 -9.36 9.55
CA ASN A 122 1.12 -10.24 10.72
C ASN A 122 2.09 -11.43 10.57
N MET A 123 2.98 -11.40 9.58
CA MET A 123 3.89 -12.51 9.25
C MET A 123 5.17 -12.04 8.53
N PRO A 124 6.25 -12.85 8.55
CA PRO A 124 7.37 -12.68 7.62
C PRO A 124 6.92 -12.99 6.18
N MET A 125 7.57 -12.37 5.21
CA MET A 125 7.37 -12.58 3.78
C MET A 125 8.09 -13.85 3.30
N PHE A 126 7.65 -15.01 3.79
CA PHE A 126 8.27 -16.32 3.53
C PHE A 126 8.19 -16.80 2.08
N VAL A 127 7.53 -16.08 1.18
CA VAL A 127 7.21 -16.59 -0.17
C VAL A 127 8.44 -16.96 -0.98
N ALA A 128 9.61 -16.38 -0.66
CA ALA A 128 10.91 -16.72 -1.23
C ALA A 128 11.34 -18.18 -0.97
N THR A 129 10.98 -18.76 0.18
CA THR A 129 11.38 -20.13 0.57
C THR A 129 10.65 -21.21 -0.23
N ARG A 130 9.44 -20.90 -0.74
CA ARG A 130 8.50 -21.84 -1.40
C ARG A 130 8.04 -23.01 -0.53
N GLU A 131 8.42 -23.04 0.74
CA GLU A 131 8.03 -24.07 1.70
C GLU A 131 6.57 -23.89 2.14
N LYS A 132 5.82 -24.98 2.26
CA LYS A 132 4.44 -24.92 2.78
C LYS A 132 4.40 -24.89 4.30
N GLN A 133 5.24 -25.68 4.95
CA GLN A 133 5.27 -25.82 6.40
C GLN A 133 6.54 -25.14 6.96
N PRO A 134 6.45 -24.46 8.11
CA PRO A 134 5.23 -24.21 8.90
C PRO A 134 4.41 -23.01 8.37
N TRP A 135 4.90 -22.36 7.31
CA TRP A 135 4.46 -21.04 6.85
C TRP A 135 2.95 -20.89 6.58
N CYS A 136 2.30 -21.91 6.02
CA CYS A 136 0.85 -21.86 5.76
C CYS A 136 -0.01 -21.85 7.03
N GLU A 137 0.55 -22.14 8.21
CA GLU A 137 -0.13 -21.98 9.50
C GLU A 137 -0.30 -20.51 9.92
N PHE A 138 0.38 -19.56 9.25
CA PHE A 138 0.07 -18.15 9.41
C PHE A 138 -1.32 -17.78 8.88
N ALA A 139 -1.88 -18.58 7.97
CA ALA A 139 -3.15 -18.31 7.33
C ALA A 139 -4.32 -18.42 8.32
N GLU A 140 -5.22 -17.45 8.30
CA GLU A 140 -6.36 -17.34 9.20
C GLU A 140 -7.65 -17.04 8.43
N SER A 141 -8.80 -17.28 9.04
CA SER A 141 -10.05 -16.76 8.48
C SER A 141 -10.03 -15.23 8.38
N ALA A 142 -10.51 -14.70 7.26
CA ALA A 142 -10.61 -13.26 7.03
C ALA A 142 -11.61 -12.57 7.98
N GLU A 143 -12.67 -13.25 8.40
CA GLU A 143 -13.79 -12.64 9.12
C GLU A 143 -13.69 -12.85 10.64
N ASP A 144 -13.21 -14.01 11.06
CA ASP A 144 -13.11 -14.41 12.47
C ASP A 144 -11.71 -14.95 12.83
N GLY A 145 -10.68 -14.65 12.05
CA GLY A 145 -9.29 -14.91 12.44
C GLY A 145 -8.87 -14.09 13.68
N PRO A 146 -7.91 -14.58 14.49
CA PRO A 146 -7.40 -13.82 15.63
C PRO A 146 -6.84 -12.45 15.24
N THR A 147 -6.24 -12.29 14.05
CA THR A 147 -5.83 -10.97 13.54
C THR A 147 -7.04 -10.05 13.33
N THR A 148 -8.11 -10.51 12.69
CA THR A 148 -9.31 -9.69 12.44
C THR A 148 -9.97 -9.29 13.76
N ARG A 149 -10.07 -10.18 14.74
CA ARG A 149 -10.61 -9.84 16.08
C ARG A 149 -9.77 -8.78 16.79
N PHE A 150 -8.45 -8.95 16.82
CA PHE A 150 -7.52 -7.99 17.39
C PHE A 150 -7.68 -6.59 16.77
N ILE A 151 -7.75 -6.51 15.44
CA ILE A 151 -7.94 -5.25 14.72
C ILE A 151 -9.35 -4.67 14.97
N SER A 152 -10.37 -5.52 15.10
CA SER A 152 -11.75 -5.09 15.37
C SER A 152 -11.90 -4.38 16.71
N GLU A 153 -11.22 -4.86 17.74
CA GLU A 153 -11.18 -4.20 19.05
C GLU A 153 -10.55 -2.80 18.96
N LEU A 154 -9.43 -2.67 18.24
CA LEU A 154 -8.75 -1.38 18.05
C LEU A 154 -9.58 -0.42 17.18
N ALA A 155 -10.21 -0.92 16.12
CA ALA A 155 -11.09 -0.15 15.26
C ALA A 155 -12.25 0.46 16.05
N ALA A 156 -12.94 -0.34 16.87
CA ALA A 156 -14.02 0.12 17.73
C ALA A 156 -13.53 1.10 18.81
N LYS A 157 -12.41 0.80 19.47
CA LYS A 157 -11.82 1.65 20.52
C LYS A 157 -11.56 3.08 20.04
N TYR A 158 -11.07 3.23 18.81
CA TYR A 158 -10.68 4.54 18.26
C TYR A 158 -11.68 5.13 17.26
N SER A 159 -12.82 4.47 17.03
CA SER A 159 -13.76 4.86 15.96
C SER A 159 -13.04 5.06 14.62
N MET A 160 -12.23 4.07 14.25
CA MET A 160 -11.31 4.12 13.12
C MET A 160 -11.55 2.94 12.18
N VAL A 161 -11.68 3.21 10.88
CA VAL A 161 -11.70 2.15 9.87
C VAL A 161 -10.28 1.60 9.73
N ILE A 162 -10.10 0.28 9.74
CA ILE A 162 -8.78 -0.35 9.59
C ILE A 162 -8.79 -1.34 8.42
N VAL A 163 -7.82 -1.18 7.52
CA VAL A 163 -7.53 -2.12 6.42
C VAL A 163 -6.38 -3.04 6.86
N SER A 164 -6.65 -4.33 6.95
CA SER A 164 -5.73 -5.37 7.45
C SER A 164 -5.46 -6.44 6.37
N PRO A 165 -4.35 -6.34 5.63
CA PRO A 165 -3.93 -7.35 4.67
C PRO A 165 -3.30 -8.58 5.34
N ILE A 166 -3.89 -9.76 5.14
CA ILE A 166 -3.49 -11.03 5.77
C ILE A 166 -3.42 -12.17 4.74
N LEU A 167 -2.80 -13.28 5.15
CA LEU A 167 -2.96 -14.56 4.46
C LEU A 167 -4.27 -15.18 4.94
N GLU A 168 -5.26 -15.24 4.07
CA GLU A 168 -6.56 -15.82 4.35
C GLU A 168 -6.52 -17.34 4.12
N ARG A 169 -7.13 -18.11 5.02
CA ARG A 169 -7.57 -19.49 4.79
C ARG A 169 -9.09 -19.50 4.63
N ASP A 170 -9.57 -19.90 3.47
CA ASP A 170 -11.00 -19.96 3.17
C ASP A 170 -11.57 -21.34 3.55
N GLU A 171 -11.97 -21.48 4.81
CA GLU A 171 -12.51 -22.74 5.36
C GLU A 171 -13.80 -23.20 4.64
N ASN A 172 -14.56 -22.26 4.06
CA ASN A 172 -15.77 -22.57 3.30
C ASN A 172 -15.47 -23.12 1.89
N HIS A 173 -14.24 -22.94 1.39
CA HIS A 173 -13.82 -23.37 0.06
C HIS A 173 -12.53 -24.20 0.14
N SER A 174 -12.61 -25.31 0.87
CA SER A 174 -11.54 -26.33 0.92
C SER A 174 -10.20 -25.80 1.45
N ASP A 175 -10.24 -24.88 2.41
CA ASP A 175 -9.04 -24.31 3.06
C ASP A 175 -8.06 -23.64 2.10
N ILE A 176 -8.55 -23.18 0.93
CA ILE A 176 -7.72 -22.51 -0.07
C ILE A 176 -7.15 -21.22 0.52
N LEU A 177 -5.87 -21.00 0.26
CA LEU A 177 -5.17 -19.80 0.72
C LEU A 177 -5.36 -18.64 -0.25
N TRP A 178 -5.44 -17.42 0.30
CA TRP A 178 -5.57 -16.18 -0.46
C TRP A 178 -4.76 -15.05 0.17
N ASN A 179 -4.26 -14.13 -0.64
CA ASN A 179 -3.75 -12.85 -0.15
C ASN A 179 -4.90 -11.83 -0.14
N THR A 180 -5.29 -11.39 1.06
CA THR A 180 -6.59 -10.76 1.28
C THR A 180 -6.48 -9.52 2.16
N ALA A 181 -7.02 -8.39 1.68
CA ALA A 181 -7.27 -7.22 2.50
C ALA A 181 -8.65 -7.30 3.14
N VAL A 182 -8.70 -7.31 4.47
CA VAL A 182 -9.94 -7.23 5.25
C VAL A 182 -10.18 -5.76 5.62
N VAL A 183 -11.40 -5.27 5.42
CA VAL A 183 -11.80 -3.92 5.81
C VAL A 183 -12.72 -3.99 7.02
N ILE A 184 -12.25 -3.42 8.12
CA ILE A 184 -12.98 -3.35 9.39
C ILE A 184 -13.49 -1.92 9.59
N SER A 185 -14.77 -1.77 9.90
CA SER A 185 -15.43 -0.49 10.12
C SER A 185 -15.08 0.14 11.47
N ASP A 186 -15.42 1.42 11.63
CA ASP A 186 -15.17 2.20 12.84
C ASP A 186 -15.91 1.71 14.09
N ASN A 187 -16.84 0.77 13.96
CA ASN A 187 -17.49 0.13 15.11
C ASN A 187 -16.94 -1.28 15.41
N GLY A 188 -15.88 -1.71 14.72
CA GLY A 188 -15.27 -3.03 14.86
C GLY A 188 -15.89 -4.13 14.00
N ASN A 189 -16.99 -3.88 13.27
CA ASN A 189 -17.55 -4.89 12.38
C ASN A 189 -16.77 -4.99 11.08
N VAL A 190 -16.57 -6.22 10.59
CA VAL A 190 -16.02 -6.47 9.25
C VAL A 190 -17.00 -5.97 8.19
N ILE A 191 -16.55 -5.06 7.31
CA ILE A 191 -17.33 -4.59 6.15
C ILE A 191 -17.29 -5.63 5.03
N GLY A 192 -16.11 -6.24 4.84
CA GLY A 192 -15.86 -7.24 3.82
C GLY A 192 -14.38 -7.40 3.53
N LYS A 193 -14.06 -8.06 2.41
CA LYS A 193 -12.69 -8.40 2.02
C LYS A 193 -12.44 -8.24 0.53
N HIS A 194 -11.19 -8.04 0.14
CA HIS A 194 -10.72 -8.04 -1.24
C HIS A 194 -9.49 -8.93 -1.41
N ARG A 195 -9.50 -9.82 -2.41
CA ARG A 195 -8.39 -10.74 -2.72
C ARG A 195 -7.51 -10.17 -3.83
N LYS A 196 -6.20 -10.40 -3.71
CA LYS A 196 -5.17 -9.88 -4.63
C LYS A 196 -5.44 -10.30 -6.09
N ASN A 197 -5.83 -9.35 -6.93
CA ASN A 197 -6.16 -9.61 -8.35
C ASN A 197 -4.97 -10.10 -9.19
N HIS A 198 -3.77 -9.57 -8.92
CA HIS A 198 -2.57 -9.88 -9.70
C HIS A 198 -1.50 -10.50 -8.81
N VAL A 199 -1.19 -11.78 -9.07
CA VAL A 199 -0.24 -12.56 -8.27
C VAL A 199 1.11 -12.63 -8.98
N PRO A 200 2.21 -12.16 -8.34
CA PRO A 200 3.54 -12.23 -8.91
C PRO A 200 4.08 -13.66 -8.99
N ARG A 201 5.02 -13.82 -9.92
CA ARG A 201 5.78 -15.05 -10.18
C ARG A 201 7.27 -14.75 -10.41
N VAL A 202 7.75 -13.59 -9.95
CA VAL A 202 9.03 -13.00 -10.37
C VAL A 202 10.04 -13.05 -9.23
N GLY A 203 11.21 -13.62 -9.49
CA GLY A 203 12.32 -13.68 -8.53
C GLY A 203 11.93 -14.41 -7.24
N ASP A 204 12.19 -13.77 -6.10
CA ASP A 204 11.82 -14.27 -4.77
C ASP A 204 10.32 -14.20 -4.48
N PHE A 205 9.55 -13.39 -5.22
CA PHE A 205 8.10 -13.25 -5.06
C PHE A 205 7.34 -14.40 -5.72
N ASN A 206 7.59 -15.62 -5.23
CA ASN A 206 6.98 -16.88 -5.66
C ASN A 206 5.56 -17.07 -5.10
N GLU A 207 4.78 -15.99 -5.02
CA GLU A 207 3.47 -15.95 -4.40
C GLU A 207 2.46 -16.92 -5.04
N SER A 208 2.53 -17.11 -6.36
CA SER A 208 1.68 -18.07 -7.07
C SER A 208 1.83 -19.53 -6.62
N THR A 209 2.89 -19.84 -5.86
CA THR A 209 3.03 -21.13 -5.20
C THR A 209 1.98 -21.31 -4.11
N TYR A 210 1.51 -20.21 -3.50
CA TYR A 210 0.69 -20.21 -2.29
C TYR A 210 -0.79 -19.92 -2.54
N TYR A 211 -1.10 -19.01 -3.46
CA TYR A 211 -2.46 -18.57 -3.73
C TYR A 211 -2.65 -18.18 -5.21
N MET A 212 -3.91 -18.25 -5.67
CA MET A 212 -4.31 -17.93 -7.04
C MET A 212 -4.81 -16.49 -7.16
N GLU A 213 -5.00 -16.02 -8.40
CA GLU A 213 -5.57 -14.70 -8.69
C GLU A 213 -6.94 -14.51 -8.03
N GLY A 214 -7.13 -13.35 -7.39
CA GLY A 214 -8.32 -13.02 -6.64
C GLY A 214 -9.61 -13.03 -7.48
N ASN A 215 -10.69 -13.49 -6.86
CA ASN A 215 -12.01 -13.62 -7.49
C ASN A 215 -13.06 -12.62 -6.96
N THR A 216 -12.64 -11.59 -6.21
CA THR A 216 -13.56 -10.60 -5.62
C THR A 216 -13.73 -9.34 -6.45
N GLY A 217 -13.10 -9.26 -7.63
CA GLY A 217 -13.18 -8.11 -8.52
C GLY A 217 -12.47 -6.87 -7.96
N HIS A 218 -13.11 -5.71 -8.05
CA HIS A 218 -12.52 -4.42 -7.65
C HIS A 218 -13.44 -3.68 -6.65
N PRO A 219 -13.73 -4.28 -5.47
CA PRO A 219 -14.71 -3.72 -4.55
C PRO A 219 -14.25 -2.36 -4.01
N VAL A 220 -15.22 -1.46 -3.83
CA VAL A 220 -15.05 -0.17 -3.15
C VAL A 220 -15.93 -0.19 -1.92
N PHE A 221 -15.32 0.02 -0.76
CA PHE A 221 -15.96 -0.03 0.54
C PHE A 221 -16.41 1.38 0.93
N ALA A 222 -17.73 1.58 1.00
CA ALA A 222 -18.30 2.83 1.48
C ALA A 222 -18.22 2.85 3.02
N THR A 223 -17.45 3.80 3.54
CA THR A 223 -17.35 4.07 4.98
C THR A 223 -17.94 5.44 5.29
N ARG A 224 -18.16 5.75 6.56
CA ARG A 224 -18.58 7.10 6.96
C ARG A 224 -17.54 8.19 6.65
N TYR A 225 -16.27 7.79 6.46
CA TYR A 225 -15.15 8.69 6.18
C TYR A 225 -14.83 8.80 4.69
N GLY A 226 -15.48 8.02 3.82
CA GLY A 226 -15.23 8.05 2.38
C GLY A 226 -15.23 6.65 1.76
N LYS A 227 -15.15 6.62 0.44
CA LYS A 227 -15.09 5.38 -0.34
C LYS A 227 -13.65 4.93 -0.52
N ILE A 228 -13.29 3.80 0.09
CA ILE A 228 -11.93 3.26 0.03
C ILE A 228 -11.86 2.00 -0.83
N ALA A 229 -10.72 1.77 -1.45
CA ALA A 229 -10.39 0.51 -2.11
C ALA A 229 -8.96 0.09 -1.74
N VAL A 230 -8.61 -1.14 -2.08
CA VAL A 230 -7.28 -1.70 -1.77
C VAL A 230 -6.71 -2.34 -3.02
N ASN A 231 -5.63 -1.81 -3.57
CA ASN A 231 -4.88 -2.44 -4.64
C ASN A 231 -3.68 -3.19 -4.03
N ILE A 232 -3.74 -4.50 -3.92
CA ILE A 232 -2.74 -5.25 -3.16
C ILE A 232 -1.46 -5.47 -3.98
N CYS A 233 -0.35 -4.91 -3.49
CA CYS A 233 1.03 -5.15 -3.91
C CYS A 233 1.26 -5.16 -5.42
N PHE A 234 1.43 -6.32 -6.05
CA PHE A 234 1.78 -6.48 -7.47
C PHE A 234 0.71 -5.94 -8.42
N GLY A 235 -0.52 -5.75 -7.92
CA GLY A 235 -1.53 -4.97 -8.63
C GLY A 235 -1.12 -3.51 -8.89
N ARG A 236 -0.06 -2.99 -8.24
CA ARG A 236 0.52 -1.66 -8.50
C ARG A 236 1.00 -1.50 -9.95
N HIS A 237 1.48 -2.57 -10.56
CA HIS A 237 2.02 -2.56 -11.93
C HIS A 237 0.91 -2.53 -13.00
N HIS A 238 -0.35 -2.75 -12.61
CA HIS A 238 -1.45 -2.95 -13.53
C HIS A 238 -2.35 -1.73 -13.56
N VAL A 239 -2.14 -0.85 -14.55
CA VAL A 239 -2.93 0.40 -14.71
C VAL A 239 -4.44 0.13 -14.76
N LEU A 240 -4.85 -0.98 -15.38
CA LEU A 240 -6.26 -1.38 -15.45
C LEU A 240 -6.85 -1.72 -14.06
N ASN A 241 -6.04 -2.29 -13.16
CA ASN A 241 -6.48 -2.62 -11.80
C ASN A 241 -6.81 -1.34 -11.02
N TRP A 242 -5.93 -0.34 -11.08
CA TRP A 242 -6.16 0.99 -10.53
C TRP A 242 -7.40 1.67 -11.13
N MET A 243 -7.54 1.58 -12.45
CA MET A 243 -8.63 2.19 -13.20
C MET A 243 -9.99 1.64 -12.80
N MET A 244 -10.10 0.33 -12.58
CA MET A 244 -11.36 -0.30 -12.16
C MET A 244 -11.82 0.15 -10.77
N PHE A 245 -10.91 0.35 -9.81
CA PHE A 245 -11.28 0.96 -8.52
C PHE A 245 -11.80 2.40 -8.69
N GLY A 246 -11.16 3.18 -9.57
CA GLY A 246 -11.61 4.54 -9.91
C GLY A 246 -13.03 4.55 -10.51
N HIS A 247 -13.33 3.63 -11.43
CA HIS A 247 -14.68 3.48 -12.01
C HIS A 247 -15.74 3.04 -11.01
N ASN A 248 -15.36 2.21 -10.04
CA ASN A 248 -16.24 1.82 -8.94
C ASN A 248 -16.40 2.92 -7.88
N GLY A 249 -15.78 4.09 -8.10
CA GLY A 249 -16.01 5.30 -7.32
C GLY A 249 -15.13 5.45 -6.09
N ALA A 250 -13.96 4.82 -6.07
CA ALA A 250 -12.97 5.01 -5.01
C ALA A 250 -12.57 6.49 -4.87
N GLU A 251 -12.42 6.95 -3.64
CA GLU A 251 -11.91 8.27 -3.28
C GLU A 251 -10.48 8.19 -2.74
N ILE A 252 -10.14 7.05 -2.15
CA ILE A 252 -8.79 6.69 -1.66
C ILE A 252 -8.55 5.23 -2.04
N VAL A 253 -7.40 4.90 -2.64
CA VAL A 253 -6.97 3.50 -2.78
C VAL A 253 -5.66 3.31 -2.02
N PHE A 254 -5.69 2.38 -1.08
CA PHE A 254 -4.50 1.93 -0.38
C PHE A 254 -3.77 0.89 -1.22
N ASN A 255 -2.45 0.93 -1.20
CA ASN A 255 -1.59 -0.05 -1.88
C ASN A 255 -0.61 -0.68 -0.89
N PRO A 256 -1.09 -1.62 -0.05
CA PRO A 256 -0.24 -2.40 0.83
C PRO A 256 0.66 -3.30 -0.01
N SER A 257 1.97 -3.22 0.23
CA SER A 257 3.00 -3.93 -0.54
C SER A 257 4.07 -4.49 0.38
N ALA A 258 4.76 -5.51 -0.11
CA ALA A 258 6.09 -5.90 0.33
C ALA A 258 6.97 -6.09 -0.91
N THR A 259 7.97 -5.24 -1.07
CA THR A 259 8.88 -5.31 -2.20
C THR A 259 10.29 -4.86 -1.79
N VAL A 260 11.30 -5.52 -2.35
CA VAL A 260 12.70 -5.32 -1.97
C VAL A 260 13.38 -4.30 -2.87
N GLY A 261 14.44 -3.68 -2.33
CA GLY A 261 15.24 -2.67 -3.01
C GLY A 261 16.38 -3.27 -3.82
N GLY A 262 17.41 -2.45 -4.06
CA GLY A 262 18.60 -2.83 -4.81
C GLY A 262 18.42 -2.70 -6.33
N ASP A 263 19.43 -3.17 -7.07
CA ASP A 263 19.50 -3.05 -8.54
C ASP A 263 18.52 -3.99 -9.29
N THR A 264 17.54 -4.55 -8.57
CA THR A 264 16.43 -5.36 -9.10
C THR A 264 15.36 -4.53 -9.79
N GLY A 265 15.45 -3.19 -9.70
CA GLY A 265 14.61 -2.24 -10.43
C GLY A 265 13.27 -1.88 -9.77
N SER A 266 12.84 -2.59 -8.72
CA SER A 266 11.53 -2.31 -8.10
C SER A 266 11.46 -0.94 -7.43
N GLU A 267 12.52 -0.49 -6.77
CA GLU A 267 12.51 0.79 -6.05
C GLU A 267 12.37 1.98 -7.01
N TYR A 268 12.88 1.86 -8.23
CA TYR A 268 12.80 2.90 -9.26
C TYR A 268 11.35 3.19 -9.69
N MET A 269 10.49 2.17 -9.62
CA MET A 269 9.08 2.26 -10.00
C MET A 269 8.20 2.80 -8.86
N TRP A 270 8.63 2.68 -7.60
CA TRP A 270 7.82 2.98 -6.41
C TRP A 270 7.22 4.38 -6.42
N ASN A 271 8.03 5.36 -6.82
CA ASN A 271 7.65 6.77 -6.83
C ASN A 271 6.83 7.17 -8.07
N ILE A 272 6.57 6.23 -8.99
CA ILE A 272 5.93 6.45 -10.29
C ILE A 272 4.52 5.86 -10.29
N GLU A 273 4.35 4.60 -9.92
CA GLU A 273 3.13 3.83 -10.24
C GLU A 273 1.89 4.30 -9.48
N ALA A 274 1.96 4.31 -8.14
CA ALA A 274 0.84 4.79 -7.31
C ALA A 274 0.58 6.29 -7.55
N ARG A 275 1.64 7.07 -7.78
CA ARG A 275 1.52 8.49 -8.16
C ARG A 275 0.77 8.67 -9.49
N ASN A 276 1.12 7.88 -10.51
CA ASN A 276 0.44 7.89 -11.79
C ASN A 276 -1.02 7.46 -11.64
N ALA A 277 -1.31 6.46 -10.81
CA ALA A 277 -2.67 6.01 -10.53
C ALA A 277 -3.53 7.11 -9.90
N ALA A 278 -3.00 7.87 -8.93
CA ALA A 278 -3.68 9.02 -8.32
C ALA A 278 -4.05 10.08 -9.37
N ILE A 279 -3.10 10.42 -10.25
CA ILE A 279 -3.29 11.42 -11.31
C ILE A 279 -4.34 10.95 -12.31
N THR A 280 -4.16 9.76 -12.87
CA THR A 280 -4.94 9.26 -14.02
C THR A 280 -6.39 8.98 -13.66
N ASN A 281 -6.69 8.56 -12.42
CA ASN A 281 -8.08 8.34 -12.01
C ASN A 281 -8.63 9.38 -11.03
N SER A 282 -7.83 10.40 -10.67
CA SER A 282 -8.26 11.57 -9.90
C SER A 282 -8.89 11.22 -8.54
N TYR A 283 -8.16 10.42 -7.78
CA TYR A 283 -8.43 10.02 -6.39
C TYR A 283 -7.10 9.97 -5.62
N PHE A 284 -7.15 9.82 -4.30
CA PHE A 284 -5.94 9.70 -3.48
C PHE A 284 -5.37 8.27 -3.53
N THR A 285 -4.05 8.14 -3.51
CA THR A 285 -3.38 6.85 -3.31
C THR A 285 -2.49 6.89 -2.08
N ALA A 286 -2.42 5.79 -1.34
CA ALA A 286 -1.48 5.63 -0.23
C ALA A 286 -0.69 4.33 -0.41
N ALA A 287 0.57 4.45 -0.80
CA ALA A 287 1.48 3.32 -1.03
C ALA A 287 2.23 3.00 0.26
N ILE A 288 2.25 1.72 0.63
CA ILE A 288 2.79 1.23 1.90
C ILE A 288 3.72 0.07 1.60
N ASN A 289 4.98 0.16 2.00
CA ASN A 289 5.91 -0.96 1.85
C ASN A 289 6.43 -1.39 3.22
N ARG A 290 6.75 -2.68 3.32
CA ARG A 290 7.51 -3.27 4.43
C ARG A 290 8.90 -2.63 4.57
N VAL A 291 9.48 -2.73 5.76
CA VAL A 291 10.89 -2.35 6.04
C VAL A 291 11.69 -3.51 6.61
N GLY A 292 13.02 -3.43 6.48
CA GLY A 292 13.97 -4.33 7.12
C GLY A 292 14.40 -5.51 6.23
N ASN A 293 15.18 -6.41 6.81
CA ASN A 293 15.61 -7.66 6.18
C ASN A 293 15.08 -8.83 6.98
N GLU A 294 14.66 -9.89 6.29
CA GLU A 294 14.14 -11.09 6.92
C GLU A 294 15.03 -12.28 6.56
N ARG A 295 15.48 -13.05 7.55
CA ARG A 295 16.34 -14.22 7.33
C ARG A 295 15.56 -15.49 7.62
N PHE A 296 15.65 -16.49 6.74
CA PHE A 296 14.99 -17.79 6.86
C PHE A 296 15.97 -18.93 7.14
N ASN A 297 15.48 -20.01 7.78
CA ASN A 297 16.31 -21.16 8.16
C ASN A 297 16.83 -21.95 6.96
N SER A 298 15.96 -22.23 6.00
CA SER A 298 16.33 -22.93 4.77
C SER A 298 16.94 -21.96 3.76
N GLU A 299 17.98 -22.39 3.07
CA GLU A 299 18.48 -21.66 1.90
C GLU A 299 17.45 -21.71 0.75
N PHE A 300 17.35 -20.64 -0.01
CA PHE A 300 16.55 -20.56 -1.23
C PHE A 300 17.33 -19.85 -2.35
N THR A 301 16.82 -19.92 -3.58
CA THR A 301 17.41 -19.25 -4.75
C THR A 301 16.39 -18.33 -5.42
N SER A 302 16.86 -17.16 -5.88
CA SER A 302 16.04 -16.12 -6.51
C SER A 302 15.76 -16.35 -7.99
N GLY A 303 16.33 -17.40 -8.59
CA GLY A 303 16.15 -17.71 -10.01
C GLY A 303 16.97 -16.82 -10.97
N ASP A 304 18.02 -16.18 -10.46
CA ASP A 304 18.93 -15.26 -11.15
C ASP A 304 20.31 -15.87 -11.47
N GLY A 305 20.54 -17.13 -11.07
CA GLY A 305 21.82 -17.83 -11.24
C GLY A 305 22.83 -17.58 -10.12
N MET A 306 22.47 -16.80 -9.09
CA MET A 306 23.30 -16.58 -7.91
C MET A 306 23.20 -17.76 -6.92
N PRO A 307 24.16 -17.89 -5.98
CA PRO A 307 24.13 -18.93 -4.96
C PRO A 307 22.88 -18.89 -4.08
N ALA A 308 22.56 -20.03 -3.48
CA ALA A 308 21.52 -20.10 -2.47
C ALA A 308 21.91 -19.25 -1.25
N HIS A 309 20.91 -18.68 -0.59
CA HIS A 309 21.08 -17.76 0.52
C HIS A 309 19.86 -17.80 1.44
N HIS A 310 19.95 -17.11 2.58
CA HIS A 310 18.91 -17.12 3.63
C HIS A 310 18.17 -15.78 3.77
N ASP A 311 18.75 -14.70 3.26
CA ASP A 311 18.30 -13.33 3.55
C ASP A 311 17.37 -12.83 2.43
N PHE A 312 16.19 -12.33 2.80
CA PHE A 312 15.25 -11.70 1.90
C PHE A 312 15.08 -10.22 2.28
N GLY A 313 15.53 -9.34 1.40
CA GLY A 313 15.54 -7.90 1.66
C GLY A 313 16.71 -7.19 0.98
N PRO A 314 16.90 -5.88 1.28
CA PRO A 314 16.08 -5.10 2.20
C PRO A 314 14.72 -4.71 1.59
N PHE A 315 13.65 -4.83 2.38
CA PHE A 315 12.41 -4.10 2.11
C PHE A 315 12.64 -2.61 2.42
N TYR A 316 12.31 -1.73 1.47
CA TYR A 316 12.79 -0.34 1.46
C TYR A 316 11.79 0.70 1.94
N GLY A 317 10.68 0.31 2.60
CA GLY A 317 9.73 1.25 3.19
C GLY A 317 9.28 2.34 2.22
N SER A 318 9.64 3.60 2.52
CA SER A 318 9.34 4.73 1.62
C SER A 318 7.85 4.92 1.38
N SER A 319 7.01 4.55 2.37
CA SER A 319 5.55 4.69 2.26
C SER A 319 5.17 6.16 2.08
N TYR A 320 4.23 6.45 1.19
CA TYR A 320 3.84 7.83 0.85
C TYR A 320 2.37 7.95 0.42
N ILE A 321 1.87 9.17 0.43
CA ILE A 321 0.52 9.54 -0.02
C ILE A 321 0.64 10.47 -1.24
N CYS A 322 -0.18 10.20 -2.26
CA CYS A 322 -0.35 11.06 -3.43
C CYS A 322 -1.79 11.53 -3.55
N ALA A 323 -1.95 12.81 -3.86
CA ALA A 323 -3.19 13.46 -4.18
C ALA A 323 -3.55 13.33 -5.67
N PRO A 324 -4.84 13.49 -6.02
CA PRO A 324 -5.32 13.42 -7.40
C PRO A 324 -4.69 14.47 -8.34
N ASP A 325 -4.23 15.60 -7.82
CA ASP A 325 -3.59 16.66 -8.62
C ASP A 325 -2.11 16.40 -8.92
N GLY A 326 -1.58 15.24 -8.51
CA GLY A 326 -0.18 14.84 -8.69
C GLY A 326 0.76 15.32 -7.61
N VAL A 327 0.27 16.07 -6.62
CA VAL A 327 1.02 16.42 -5.41
C VAL A 327 1.20 15.17 -4.55
N ARG A 328 2.39 14.94 -4.01
CA ARG A 328 2.64 13.88 -3.02
C ARG A 328 3.39 14.40 -1.81
N CYS A 329 3.32 13.66 -0.71
CA CYS A 329 4.21 13.88 0.42
C CYS A 329 5.58 13.23 0.21
N PRO A 330 6.59 13.65 0.99
CA PRO A 330 7.79 12.86 1.24
C PRO A 330 7.45 11.45 1.73
N GLY A 331 8.32 10.48 1.44
CA GLY A 331 8.21 9.12 1.94
C GLY A 331 8.67 8.98 3.40
N LEU A 332 8.19 7.93 4.08
CA LEU A 332 8.79 7.45 5.32
C LEU A 332 10.20 6.90 5.10
N SER A 333 10.91 6.61 6.19
CA SER A 333 12.23 5.98 6.14
C SER A 333 12.26 4.70 5.29
N ARG A 334 13.42 4.40 4.73
CA ARG A 334 13.69 3.14 4.01
C ARG A 334 13.90 1.96 4.95
N THR A 335 14.26 2.24 6.20
CA THR A 335 14.81 1.24 7.12
C THR A 335 14.12 1.21 8.49
N ARG A 336 13.33 2.23 8.83
CA ARG A 336 12.66 2.35 10.13
C ARG A 336 11.17 2.08 10.04
N ASP A 337 10.62 1.50 11.10
CA ASP A 337 9.18 1.42 11.31
C ASP A 337 8.60 2.84 11.37
N GLY A 338 7.34 3.04 10.98
CA GLY A 338 6.77 4.38 11.02
C GLY A 338 5.30 4.50 10.69
N LEU A 339 4.73 5.62 11.12
CA LEU A 339 3.38 6.08 10.91
C LEU A 339 3.38 7.37 10.08
N LEU A 340 2.76 7.31 8.91
CA LEU A 340 2.53 8.48 8.06
C LEU A 340 1.05 8.85 8.11
N ILE A 341 0.77 10.11 8.45
CA ILE A 341 -0.58 10.66 8.53
C ILE A 341 -0.83 11.66 7.39
N GLY A 342 -1.95 11.49 6.69
CA GLY A 342 -2.43 12.42 5.67
C GLY A 342 -3.74 13.07 6.07
N VAL A 343 -3.80 14.40 6.14
CA VAL A 343 -5.05 15.15 6.30
C VAL A 343 -5.55 15.58 4.93
N LEU A 344 -6.56 14.88 4.41
CA LEU A 344 -7.04 14.97 3.04
C LEU A 344 -8.38 15.71 2.99
N ASP A 345 -8.57 16.62 2.03
CA ASP A 345 -9.92 17.04 1.64
C ASP A 345 -10.39 16.24 0.41
N LEU A 346 -11.37 15.34 0.61
CA LEU A 346 -11.87 14.47 -0.44
C LEU A 346 -12.59 15.23 -1.58
N ASN A 347 -12.95 16.50 -1.37
CA ASN A 347 -13.48 17.33 -2.46
C ASN A 347 -12.44 17.55 -3.57
N LEU A 348 -11.14 17.47 -3.26
CA LEU A 348 -10.07 17.61 -4.25
C LEU A 348 -10.23 16.61 -5.41
N ASN A 349 -10.71 15.40 -5.12
CA ASN A 349 -10.97 14.38 -6.15
C ASN A 349 -11.93 14.89 -7.23
N ARG A 350 -13.03 15.55 -6.85
CA ARG A 350 -13.97 16.11 -7.85
C ARG A 350 -13.35 17.31 -8.56
N GLN A 351 -12.73 18.22 -7.82
CA GLN A 351 -12.14 19.44 -8.39
C GLN A 351 -11.08 19.12 -9.45
N VAL A 352 -10.28 18.08 -9.23
CA VAL A 352 -9.31 17.62 -10.22
C VAL A 352 -10.00 17.00 -11.42
N ARG A 353 -11.00 16.11 -11.21
CA ARG A 353 -11.77 15.50 -12.32
C ARG A 353 -12.37 16.55 -13.24
N ASP A 354 -12.97 17.59 -12.69
CA ASP A 354 -13.60 18.67 -13.45
C ASP A 354 -12.55 19.55 -14.16
N ARG A 355 -11.37 19.76 -13.55
CA ARG A 355 -10.28 20.56 -14.12
C ARG A 355 -9.56 19.84 -15.27
N THR A 356 -9.28 18.55 -15.11
CA THR A 356 -8.46 17.77 -16.07
C THR A 356 -9.30 17.03 -17.09
N CYS A 357 -10.57 16.76 -16.79
CA CYS A 357 -11.50 16.05 -17.67
C CYS A 357 -11.02 14.65 -18.09
N TYR A 358 -10.15 14.00 -17.31
CA TYR A 358 -9.64 12.67 -17.64
C TYR A 358 -10.77 11.67 -17.79
N GLN A 359 -11.68 11.60 -16.82
CA GLN A 359 -12.81 10.64 -16.84
C GLN A 359 -13.79 10.94 -17.98
N MET A 360 -13.99 12.21 -18.31
CA MET A 360 -14.84 12.63 -19.42
C MET A 360 -14.28 12.16 -20.78
N THR A 361 -12.95 12.06 -20.90
CA THR A 361 -12.26 11.73 -22.16
C THR A 361 -11.71 10.30 -22.22
N GLN A 362 -12.09 9.44 -21.28
CA GLN A 362 -11.58 8.06 -21.18
C GLN A 362 -11.95 7.15 -22.36
N ARG A 363 -13.03 7.43 -23.11
CA ARG A 363 -13.48 6.62 -24.26
C ARG A 363 -13.60 5.11 -23.95
N LEU A 364 -14.20 4.76 -22.81
CA LEU A 364 -14.25 3.37 -22.31
C LEU A 364 -14.79 2.36 -23.34
N GLU A 365 -15.83 2.72 -24.08
CA GLU A 365 -16.41 1.85 -25.11
C GLU A 365 -15.38 1.45 -26.18
N LEU A 366 -14.51 2.39 -26.60
CA LEU A 366 -13.42 2.08 -27.52
C LEU A 366 -12.47 1.06 -26.91
N TYR A 367 -12.06 1.26 -25.65
CA TYR A 367 -11.10 0.38 -24.98
C TYR A 367 -11.69 -1.00 -24.68
N VAL A 368 -12.94 -1.08 -24.25
CA VAL A 368 -13.65 -2.35 -24.04
C VAL A 368 -13.70 -3.13 -25.36
N ASN A 369 -14.18 -2.51 -26.44
CA ASN A 369 -14.23 -3.15 -27.75
C ASN A 369 -12.84 -3.56 -28.28
N SER A 370 -11.80 -2.79 -27.97
CA SER A 370 -10.42 -3.10 -28.38
C SER A 370 -9.83 -4.25 -27.57
N LEU A 371 -10.00 -4.24 -26.24
CA LEU A 371 -9.50 -5.28 -25.35
C LEU A 371 -10.21 -6.61 -25.59
N SER A 372 -11.52 -6.60 -25.84
CA SER A 372 -12.26 -7.82 -26.21
C SER A 372 -11.67 -8.51 -27.44
N LYS A 373 -11.28 -7.74 -28.47
CA LYS A 373 -10.65 -8.30 -29.68
C LYS A 373 -9.27 -8.91 -29.42
N VAL A 374 -8.51 -8.36 -28.48
CA VAL A 374 -7.17 -8.89 -28.13
C VAL A 374 -7.25 -10.29 -27.53
N LEU A 375 -8.41 -10.68 -26.99
CA LEU A 375 -8.64 -12.01 -26.43
C LEU A 375 -8.99 -13.08 -27.49
N ASP A 376 -9.26 -12.68 -28.74
CA ASP A 376 -9.55 -13.61 -29.82
C ASP A 376 -8.29 -14.43 -30.17
N ILE A 377 -8.44 -15.74 -30.36
CA ILE A 377 -7.31 -16.66 -30.60
C ILE A 377 -6.53 -16.32 -31.88
N ASP A 378 -7.22 -15.75 -32.87
CA ASP A 378 -6.68 -15.36 -34.16
C ASP A 378 -6.48 -13.83 -34.28
N TYR A 379 -6.46 -13.12 -33.14
CA TYR A 379 -6.22 -11.68 -33.09
C TYR A 379 -4.95 -11.30 -33.86
N LYS A 380 -5.10 -10.36 -34.79
CA LYS A 380 -4.00 -9.75 -35.52
C LYS A 380 -3.75 -8.36 -34.96
N PRO A 381 -2.56 -8.08 -34.39
CA PRO A 381 -2.22 -6.73 -33.95
C PRO A 381 -2.39 -5.71 -35.06
N GLN A 382 -2.87 -4.52 -34.73
CA GLN A 382 -3.05 -3.42 -35.68
C GLN A 382 -1.70 -2.80 -36.08
N VAL A 383 -0.93 -3.52 -36.89
CA VAL A 383 0.39 -3.10 -37.40
C VAL A 383 0.27 -2.68 -38.86
N VAL A 384 0.77 -1.48 -39.18
CA VAL A 384 0.78 -0.95 -40.55
C VAL A 384 2.18 -1.17 -41.14
N TYR A 385 2.27 -1.96 -42.21
CA TYR A 385 3.52 -2.26 -42.91
C TYR A 385 3.70 -1.39 -44.16
N GLU A 386 4.95 -1.09 -44.49
CA GLU A 386 5.30 -0.51 -45.80
C GLU A 386 4.89 -1.49 -46.92
N LYS A 387 4.15 -1.01 -47.92
CA LYS A 387 3.82 -1.81 -49.09
C LYS A 387 5.10 -2.04 -49.90
N ARG A 388 5.57 -3.29 -49.97
CA ARG A 388 6.62 -3.68 -50.93
C ARG A 388 6.04 -3.49 -52.34
N LYS A 389 6.76 -2.72 -53.17
CA LYS A 389 6.44 -2.51 -54.59
C LYS A 389 6.66 -3.78 -55.41
#